data_AF-A0A511QU25-F1
#
_entry.id   AF-A0A511QU25-F1
#
_cell.length_a   1.000
_cell.length_b   1.000
_cell.length_c   1.000
_cell.angle_alpha   90.00
_cell.angle_beta   90.00
_cell.angle_gamma   90.00
#
_symmetry.space_group_name_H-M   'P 1'
#
loop_
_entity.id
_entity.type
_entity.pdbx_description
1 polymer ?
#
loop_
_entity_poly.entity_id
_entity_poly.type
_entity_poly.pdbx_seq_one_letter_code
_entity_poly.pdbx_strand_id
1 'polypeptide(L)'
;MRYASKRYKQRVSGLYRTAVKNKMSLRFVVELMQRSRELNEVKRKRKRHGERLNWHEAEFDIVGWVMIPLETLTGESLGMYASCFNLGQFEQINAEYNKCPDAVATQIRAALMGETKNRD
;
A
#
# COMPACT_ATOMS: atom_id res chain seq x y z
N MET A 1 -8.81 36.53 18.76
CA MET A 1 -8.46 36.18 17.36
C MET A 1 -6.96 36.20 17.00
N ARG A 2 -6.06 36.81 17.81
CA ARG A 2 -4.61 36.92 17.48
C ARG A 2 -3.79 35.62 17.55
N TYR A 3 -4.15 34.67 18.42
CA TYR A 3 -3.37 33.44 18.64
C TYR A 3 -3.47 32.41 17.50
N ALA A 4 -4.65 32.23 16.92
CA ALA A 4 -4.85 31.30 15.80
C ALA A 4 -4.07 31.74 14.55
N SER A 5 -4.05 33.05 14.26
CA SER A 5 -3.27 33.64 13.17
C SER A 5 -1.76 33.42 13.35
N LYS A 6 -1.24 33.56 14.57
CA LYS A 6 0.19 33.34 14.87
C LYS A 6 0.61 31.88 14.65
N ARG A 7 -0.18 30.91 15.14
CA ARG A 7 0.07 29.47 14.94
C ARG A 7 0.02 29.09 13.46
N TYR A 8 -0.95 29.63 12.73
CA TYR A 8 -1.07 29.40 11.29
C TYR A 8 0.17 29.91 10.54
N LYS A 9 0.59 31.16 10.78
CA LYS A 9 1.80 31.74 10.17
C LYS A 9 3.05 30.93 10.47
N GLN A 10 3.25 30.52 11.73
CA GLN A 10 4.39 29.68 12.11
C GLN A 10 4.41 28.34 11.38
N ARG A 11 3.25 27.69 11.25
CA ARG A 11 3.13 26.42 10.53
C ARG A 11 3.47 26.58 9.05
N VAL A 12 2.91 27.59 8.38
CA VAL A 12 3.17 27.87 6.96
C VAL A 12 4.65 28.21 6.74
N SER A 13 5.24 29.06 7.59
CA SER A 13 6.67 29.38 7.52
C SER A 13 7.55 28.14 7.71
N GLY A 14 7.17 27.21 8.59
CA GLY A 14 7.87 25.93 8.76
C GLY A 14 7.84 25.09 7.48
N LEU A 15 6.66 24.93 6.87
CA LEU A 15 6.51 24.20 5.61
C LEU A 15 7.34 24.84 4.48
N TYR A 16 7.33 26.16 4.40
CA TYR A 16 8.11 26.89 3.40
C TYR A 16 9.62 26.67 3.58
N ARG A 17 10.14 26.70 4.81
CA ARG A 17 11.55 26.39 5.08
C ARG A 17 11.91 24.96 4.65
N THR A 18 11.03 23.99 4.91
CA THR A 18 11.22 22.61 4.45
C THR A 18 11.24 22.53 2.93
N ALA A 19 10.34 23.24 2.24
CA ALA A 19 10.28 23.28 0.78
C ALA A 19 11.59 23.83 0.18
N VAL A 20 12.06 24.97 0.69
CA VAL A 20 13.33 25.59 0.26
C VAL A 20 14.52 24.66 0.52
N LYS A 21 14.62 24.09 1.74
CA LYS A 21 15.73 23.19 2.11
C LYS A 21 15.84 21.98 1.19
N ASN A 22 14.70 21.43 0.77
CA ASN A 22 14.65 20.22 -0.07
C ASN A 22 14.52 20.53 -1.57
N LYS A 23 14.57 21.80 -1.99
CA LYS A 23 14.37 22.23 -3.38
C LYS A 23 13.06 21.71 -3.99
N MET A 24 11.98 21.77 -3.21
CA MET A 24 10.65 21.31 -3.62
C MET A 24 9.64 22.45 -3.59
N SER A 25 8.54 22.31 -4.32
CA SER A 25 7.41 23.24 -4.19
C SER A 25 6.71 23.04 -2.84
N LEU A 26 6.14 24.13 -2.30
CA LEU A 26 5.35 24.06 -1.07
C LEU A 26 4.17 23.08 -1.20
N ARG A 27 3.54 23.03 -2.38
CA ARG A 27 2.46 22.09 -2.69
C ARG A 27 2.90 20.64 -2.49
N PHE A 28 4.08 20.29 -3.02
CA PHE A 28 4.60 18.93 -2.90
C PHE A 28 4.90 18.55 -1.44
N VAL A 29 5.44 19.49 -0.65
CA VAL A 29 5.66 19.26 0.79
C VAL A 29 4.36 19.01 1.54
N VAL A 30 3.31 19.77 1.24
CA VAL A 30 1.99 19.58 1.86
C VAL A 30 1.42 18.20 1.50
N GLU A 31 1.52 17.80 0.23
CA GLU A 31 1.06 16.50 -0.24
C GLU A 31 1.83 15.34 0.43
N LEU A 32 3.16 15.42 0.50
CA LEU A 32 3.98 14.44 1.22
C LEU A 32 3.58 14.31 2.69
N MET A 33 3.29 15.43 3.36
CA MET A 33 2.85 15.41 4.75
C MET A 33 1.48 14.77 4.91
N GLN A 34 0.57 14.97 3.95
CA GLN A 34 -0.72 14.30 3.96
C GLN A 34 -0.55 12.79 3.79
N ARG A 35 0.19 12.35 2.76
CA ARG A 35 0.48 10.92 2.53
C ARG A 35 1.19 10.28 3.73
N SER A 36 2.09 11.00 4.39
CA SER A 36 2.74 10.53 5.61
C SER A 36 1.76 10.28 6.76
N ARG A 37 0.72 11.11 6.90
CA ARG A 37 -0.32 10.89 7.92
C ARG A 37 -1.18 9.68 7.58
N GLU A 38 -1.59 9.54 6.33
CA GLU A 38 -2.35 8.37 5.84
C GLU A 38 -1.57 7.08 6.10
N LEU A 39 -0.28 7.04 5.75
CA LEU A 39 0.59 5.88 6.04
C LEU A 39 0.71 5.59 7.54
N ASN A 40 0.80 6.61 8.38
CA ASN A 40 0.86 6.43 9.84
C ASN A 40 -0.47 5.90 10.39
N GLU A 41 -1.61 6.31 9.84
CA GLU A 41 -2.92 5.77 10.21
C GLU A 41 -3.04 4.30 9.82
N VAL A 42 -2.62 3.93 8.61
CA VAL A 42 -2.58 2.54 8.16
C VAL A 42 -1.68 1.69 9.07
N LYS A 43 -0.47 2.15 9.40
CA LYS A 43 0.42 1.46 10.36
C LYS A 43 -0.23 1.26 11.73
N ARG A 44 -0.98 2.25 12.22
CA ARG A 44 -1.73 2.13 13.48
C ARG A 44 -2.89 1.15 13.39
N LYS A 45 -3.55 1.02 12.23
CA LYS A 45 -4.59 0.01 12.00
C LYS A 45 -3.98 -1.39 11.99
N ARG A 46 -2.92 -1.61 11.20
CA ARG A 46 -2.14 -2.87 11.16
C ARG A 46 -1.72 -3.33 12.55
N LYS A 47 -1.13 -2.44 13.35
CA LYS A 47 -0.71 -2.77 14.72
C LYS A 47 -1.87 -3.14 15.65
N ARG A 48 -3.05 -2.53 15.47
CA ARG A 48 -4.21 -2.74 16.36
C ARG A 48 -5.07 -3.94 15.98
N HIS A 49 -5.23 -4.19 14.68
CA HIS A 49 -6.20 -5.15 14.16
C HIS A 49 -5.55 -6.31 13.39
N GLY A 50 -4.22 -6.36 13.37
CA GLY A 50 -3.48 -7.27 12.51
C GLY A 50 -3.66 -6.94 11.03
N GLU A 51 -3.11 -7.80 10.19
CA GLU A 51 -3.25 -7.72 8.74
C GLU A 51 -3.32 -9.11 8.13
N ARG A 52 -3.98 -9.21 6.99
CA ARG A 52 -4.01 -10.39 6.13
C ARG A 52 -4.11 -9.95 4.66
N LEU A 53 -3.86 -10.90 3.78
CA LEU A 53 -4.05 -10.74 2.35
C LEU A 53 -5.45 -11.14 1.95
N ASN A 54 -6.09 -10.28 1.18
CA ASN A 54 -7.34 -10.59 0.50
C ASN A 54 -7.03 -11.28 -0.84
N TRP A 55 -6.79 -12.59 -0.78
CA TRP A 55 -6.47 -13.40 -1.95
C TRP A 55 -7.56 -13.38 -3.03
N HIS A 56 -8.81 -13.12 -2.67
CA HIS A 56 -9.92 -13.08 -3.63
C HIS A 56 -9.93 -11.82 -4.49
N GLU A 57 -9.26 -10.76 -4.05
CA GLU A 57 -9.09 -9.51 -4.79
C GLU A 57 -7.68 -9.40 -5.40
N ALA A 58 -7.00 -10.53 -5.62
CA ALA A 58 -5.72 -10.52 -6.32
C ALA A 58 -5.89 -9.98 -7.75
N GLU A 59 -5.05 -9.03 -8.12
CA GLU A 59 -5.03 -8.40 -9.44
C GLU A 59 -3.96 -9.04 -10.31
N PHE A 60 -4.33 -9.32 -11.56
CA PHE A 60 -3.53 -10.04 -12.56
C PHE A 60 -3.33 -9.21 -13.84
N ASP A 61 -3.53 -7.90 -13.75
CA ASP A 61 -3.58 -7.00 -14.92
C ASP A 61 -2.25 -6.92 -15.69
N ILE A 62 -1.14 -7.24 -15.02
CA ILE A 62 0.20 -7.22 -15.60
C ILE A 62 0.75 -8.64 -15.63
N VAL A 63 1.09 -9.13 -16.84
CA VAL A 63 1.67 -10.46 -17.02
C VAL A 63 2.96 -10.60 -16.21
N GLY A 64 3.08 -11.68 -15.44
CA GLY A 64 4.23 -11.93 -14.58
C GLY A 64 4.26 -11.10 -13.30
N TRP A 65 3.20 -10.35 -12.99
CA TRP A 65 3.10 -9.56 -11.76
C TRP A 65 1.69 -9.68 -11.15
N VAL A 66 1.64 -10.17 -9.91
CA VAL A 66 0.40 -10.24 -9.13
C VAL A 66 0.47 -9.23 -7.99
N MET A 67 -0.61 -8.47 -7.80
CA MET A 67 -0.81 -7.60 -6.64
C MET A 67 -1.94 -8.13 -5.78
N ILE A 68 -1.77 -8.18 -4.47
CA ILE A 68 -2.76 -8.70 -3.53
C ILE A 68 -3.05 -7.64 -2.48
N PRO A 69 -4.30 -7.16 -2.36
CA PRO A 69 -4.66 -6.16 -1.36
C PRO A 69 -4.45 -6.66 0.07
N LEU A 70 -4.03 -5.75 0.95
CA LEU A 70 -4.01 -5.96 2.39
C LEU A 70 -5.25 -5.38 3.03
N GLU A 71 -5.77 -6.15 3.98
CA GLU A 71 -6.86 -5.75 4.85
C GLU A 71 -6.54 -6.11 6.31
N THR A 72 -7.26 -5.49 7.24
CA THR A 72 -7.24 -5.93 8.63
C THR A 72 -7.85 -7.32 8.76
N LEU A 73 -7.62 -7.99 9.89
CA LEU A 73 -8.28 -9.27 10.17
C LEU A 73 -9.81 -9.17 10.23
N THR A 74 -10.36 -7.95 10.36
CA THR A 74 -11.80 -7.66 10.35
C THR A 74 -12.34 -7.30 8.96
N GLY A 75 -11.51 -7.36 7.90
CA GLY A 75 -11.91 -7.08 6.52
C GLY A 75 -11.92 -5.59 6.14
N GLU A 76 -11.27 -4.71 6.91
CA GLU A 76 -11.13 -3.30 6.53
C GLU A 76 -9.91 -3.13 5.62
N SER A 77 -10.09 -2.54 4.44
CA SER A 77 -8.98 -2.27 3.52
C SER A 77 -7.91 -1.36 4.16
N LEU A 78 -6.64 -1.74 3.96
CA LEU A 78 -5.49 -0.97 4.41
C LEU A 78 -4.91 -0.05 3.32
N GLY A 79 -5.46 -0.07 2.10
CA GLY A 79 -4.95 0.74 0.97
C GLY A 79 -3.50 0.42 0.61
N MET A 80 -3.04 -0.80 0.90
CA MET A 80 -1.69 -1.30 0.64
C MET A 80 -1.79 -2.65 -0.05
N TYR A 81 -0.76 -3.01 -0.80
CA TYR A 81 -0.71 -4.26 -1.56
C TYR A 81 0.59 -4.99 -1.27
N ALA A 82 0.52 -6.32 -1.22
CA ALA A 82 1.67 -7.18 -1.42
C ALA A 82 1.79 -7.45 -2.92
N SER A 83 3.01 -7.75 -3.37
CA SER A 83 3.22 -8.10 -4.77
C SER A 83 4.24 -9.22 -4.90
N CYS A 84 4.01 -10.09 -5.86
CA CYS A 84 4.97 -11.10 -6.28
C CYS A 84 5.12 -11.08 -7.80
N PHE A 85 6.36 -11.30 -8.24
CA PHE A 85 6.72 -11.39 -9.65
C PHE A 85 7.41 -12.73 -9.99
N ASN A 86 7.51 -13.64 -9.01
CA ASN A 86 7.97 -15.01 -9.21
C ASN A 86 7.38 -15.93 -8.12
N LEU A 87 7.53 -17.24 -8.33
CA LEU A 87 6.99 -18.27 -7.43
C LEU A 87 7.61 -18.22 -6.02
N GLY A 88 8.91 -17.96 -5.91
CA GLY A 88 9.57 -17.90 -4.60
C GLY A 88 9.03 -16.77 -3.72
N GLN A 89 8.73 -15.62 -4.32
CA GLN A 89 8.07 -14.52 -3.61
C GLN A 89 6.63 -14.85 -3.24
N PHE A 90 5.89 -15.49 -4.13
CA PHE A 90 4.55 -15.95 -3.81
C PHE A 90 4.57 -16.89 -2.60
N GLU A 91 5.50 -17.86 -2.56
CA GLU A 91 5.65 -18.79 -1.44
C GLU A 91 6.04 -18.07 -0.15
N GLN A 92 6.94 -17.09 -0.21
CA GLN A 92 7.31 -16.27 0.94
C GLN A 92 6.10 -15.51 1.50
N ILE A 93 5.35 -14.83 0.63
CA ILE A 93 4.16 -14.07 1.02
C ILE A 93 3.09 -15.01 1.62
N ASN A 94 2.90 -16.17 1.01
CA ASN A 94 1.96 -17.19 1.49
C ASN A 94 2.34 -17.76 2.88
N ALA A 95 3.64 -17.80 3.20
CA ALA A 95 4.13 -18.24 4.51
C ALA A 95 4.10 -17.14 5.57
N GLU A 96 4.33 -15.88 5.19
CA GLU A 96 4.38 -14.73 6.11
C GLU A 96 2.99 -14.28 6.58
N TYR A 97 1.99 -14.33 5.70
CA TYR A 97 0.64 -13.87 5.98
C TYR A 97 -0.30 -15.06 6.27
N ASN A 98 -1.45 -15.11 5.58
CA ASN A 98 -2.41 -16.19 5.64
C ASN A 98 -2.31 -17.05 4.39
N LYS A 99 -2.55 -18.36 4.55
CA LYS A 99 -2.51 -19.33 3.45
C LYS A 99 -3.48 -18.93 2.33
N CYS A 100 -2.97 -18.89 1.11
CA CYS A 100 -3.72 -18.66 -0.13
C CYS A 100 -4.62 -19.87 -0.43
N PRO A 101 -5.91 -19.64 -0.78
CA PRO A 101 -6.80 -20.71 -1.24
C PRO A 101 -6.27 -21.39 -2.50
N ASP A 102 -6.39 -22.72 -2.59
CA ASP A 102 -5.79 -23.50 -3.67
C ASP A 102 -6.24 -23.04 -5.07
N ALA A 103 -7.50 -22.64 -5.22
CA ALA A 103 -8.05 -22.12 -6.47
C ALA A 103 -7.36 -20.82 -6.93
N VAL A 104 -7.04 -19.93 -6.00
CA VAL A 104 -6.33 -18.66 -6.28
C VAL A 104 -4.84 -18.94 -6.51
N ALA A 105 -4.24 -19.81 -5.71
CA ALA A 105 -2.84 -20.18 -5.84
C ALA A 105 -2.53 -20.73 -7.25
N THR A 106 -3.42 -21.53 -7.82
CA THR A 106 -3.28 -22.02 -9.21
C THR A 106 -3.28 -20.89 -10.23
N GLN A 107 -4.14 -19.87 -10.07
CA GLN A 107 -4.17 -18.70 -10.95
C GLN A 107 -2.89 -17.87 -10.83
N ILE A 108 -2.40 -17.65 -9.61
CA ILE A 108 -1.14 -16.95 -9.36
C ILE A 108 0.03 -17.68 -10.02
N ARG A 109 0.13 -19.00 -9.85
CA ARG A 109 1.20 -19.78 -10.48
C ARG A 109 1.16 -19.68 -12.00
N ALA A 110 -0.03 -19.80 -12.61
CA ALA A 110 -0.19 -19.65 -14.06
C ALA A 110 0.21 -18.25 -14.54
N ALA A 111 -0.24 -17.20 -13.86
CA ALA A 111 0.08 -15.82 -14.19
C ALA A 111 1.59 -15.51 -14.08
N LEU A 112 2.27 -16.08 -13.08
CA LEU A 112 3.70 -15.89 -12.85
C LEU A 112 4.58 -16.74 -13.78
N MET A 113 4.11 -17.90 -14.24
CA MET A 113 4.82 -18.74 -15.22
C MET A 113 4.57 -18.34 -16.68
N GLY A 114 3.72 -17.33 -16.93
CA GLY A 114 3.40 -16.88 -18.27
C GLY A 114 2.43 -17.81 -19.02
N GLU A 115 1.79 -18.75 -18.31
CA GLU A 115 0.72 -19.59 -18.85
C GLU A 115 -0.58 -18.77 -18.89
N THR A 116 -0.61 -17.81 -19.80
CA THR A 116 -1.87 -17.18 -20.19
C THR A 116 -2.70 -18.25 -20.88
N LYS A 117 -3.87 -18.55 -20.30
CA LYS A 117 -4.95 -19.20 -21.04
C LYS A 117 -5.14 -18.39 -22.32
N ASN A 118 -4.83 -18.99 -23.47
CA ASN A 118 -5.39 -18.59 -24.74
C ASN A 118 -6.90 -18.46 -24.53
N ARG A 119 -7.40 -17.22 -24.54
CA ARG A 119 -8.83 -16.95 -24.66
C ARG A 119 -9.14 -17.10 -26.13
N ASP A 120 -9.74 -18.24 -26.48
CA ASP A 120 -10.53 -18.41 -27.70
C ASP A 120 -11.73 -17.46 -27.69
#